data_AF-A0A6A0R1Z5-F1
#
_entry.id   AF-A0A6A0R1Z5-F1
#
_cell.length_a   1.000
_cell.length_b   1.000
_cell.length_c   1.000
_cell.angle_alpha   90.00
_cell.angle_beta   90.00
_cell.angle_gamma   90.00
#
_symmetry.space_group_name_H-M   'P 1'
#
loop_
_entity.id
_entity.type
_entity.pdbx_description
1 polymer ?
#
loop_
_entity_poly.entity_id
_entity_poly.type
_entity_poly.pdbx_seq_one_letter_code
_entity_poly.pdbx_strand_id
1 'polypeptide(L)' 'RLGIPQGQAYAWSRTRMGGWAVAQSPILGTTITIERLKKRGYISLVEYYKR' A
#
# COMPACT_ATOMS: atom_id res chain seq x y z
N ARG A 1 -6.68 -11.21 0.83
CA ARG A 1 -7.19 -10.25 -0.18
C ARG A 1 -7.02 -8.83 0.36
N LEU A 2 -6.74 -7.84 -0.49
CA LEU A 2 -6.39 -6.47 -0.05
C LEU A 2 -7.60 -5.56 0.26
N GLY A 3 -8.83 -6.07 0.13
CA GLY A 3 -10.06 -5.33 0.48
C GLY A 3 -10.67 -4.52 -0.66
N ILE A 4 -10.05 -4.51 -1.85
CA ILE A 4 -10.55 -3.79 -3.03
C ILE A 4 -11.40 -4.72 -3.92
N PRO A 5 -12.58 -4.27 -4.40
CA PRO A 5 -13.39 -5.00 -5.36
C PRO A 5 -12.61 -5.33 -6.64
N GLN A 6 -12.89 -6.48 -7.24
CA GLN A 6 -12.15 -6.97 -8.41
C GLN A 6 -12.16 -5.98 -9.59
N GLY A 7 -13.30 -5.37 -9.89
CA GLY A 7 -13.43 -4.40 -10.99
C GLY A 7 -12.60 -3.13 -10.76
N GLN A 8 -12.57 -2.64 -9.51
CA GLN A 8 -11.76 -1.49 -9.13
C GLN A 8 -10.26 -1.82 -9.17
N ALA A 9 -9.86 -2.97 -8.67
CA ALA A 9 -8.47 -3.44 -8.73
C ALA A 9 -7.99 -3.57 -10.19
N TYR A 10 -8.86 -4.03 -11.09
CA TYR A 10 -8.58 -4.12 -12.51
C TYR A 10 -8.44 -2.76 -13.18
N ALA A 11 -9.29 -1.79 -12.85
CA ALA A 11 -9.14 -0.42 -13.35
C ALA A 11 -7.82 0.21 -12.87
N TRP A 12 -7.48 0.00 -11.60
CA TRP A 12 -6.25 0.53 -10.98
C TRP A 12 -4.97 -0.06 -11.56
N SER A 13 -4.97 -1.33 -11.98
CA SER A 13 -3.79 -1.94 -12.62
C SER A 13 -3.45 -1.32 -13.98
N ARG A 14 -4.40 -0.62 -14.61
CA ARG A 14 -4.27 0.04 -15.92
C ARG A 14 -4.17 1.56 -15.82
N THR A 15 -3.84 2.09 -14.65
CA THR A 15 -3.64 3.52 -14.47
C THR A 15 -2.48 4.04 -15.33
N ARG A 16 -2.61 5.26 -15.86
CA ARG A 16 -1.52 5.98 -16.55
C ARG A 16 -0.59 6.74 -15.58
N MET A 17 -0.84 6.63 -14.27
CA MET A 17 -0.01 7.25 -13.26
C MET A 17 1.40 6.63 -13.25
N GLY A 18 2.43 7.47 -13.16
CA GLY A 18 3.79 7.00 -12.91
C GLY A 18 3.93 6.38 -11.51
N GLY A 19 4.97 5.58 -11.29
CA GLY A 19 5.14 4.81 -10.04
C GLY A 19 5.07 5.65 -8.77
N TRP A 20 5.66 6.85 -8.78
CA TRP A 20 5.58 7.79 -7.66
C TRP A 20 4.16 8.27 -7.38
N ALA A 21 3.41 8.62 -8.44
CA ALA A 21 2.02 9.04 -8.33
C ALA A 21 1.13 7.88 -7.83
N VAL A 22 1.40 6.64 -8.27
CA VAL A 22 0.70 5.44 -7.77
C VAL A 22 0.95 5.23 -6.27
N ALA A 23 2.18 5.42 -5.81
CA ALA A 23 2.54 5.27 -4.39
C ALA A 23 1.81 6.27 -3.48
N GLN A 24 1.58 7.49 -3.97
CA GLN A 24 0.83 8.54 -3.26
C GLN A 24 -0.69 8.51 -3.52
N SER A 25 -1.16 7.59 -4.36
CA SER A 25 -2.59 7.46 -4.68
C SER A 25 -3.33 6.56 -3.69
N PRO A 26 -4.68 6.59 -3.68
CA PRO A 26 -5.48 5.63 -2.91
C PRO A 26 -5.16 4.17 -3.25
N ILE A 27 -4.60 3.89 -4.43
CA ILE A 27 -4.25 2.52 -4.86
C ILE A 27 -3.32 1.85 -3.84
N LEU A 28 -2.19 2.49 -3.48
CA LEU A 28 -1.28 1.94 -2.48
C LEU A 28 -1.64 2.39 -1.06
N GLY A 29 -2.17 3.60 -0.89
CA GLY A 29 -2.55 4.13 0.42
C GLY A 29 -3.58 3.28 1.16
N THR A 30 -4.54 2.67 0.45
CA THR A 30 -5.57 1.83 1.08
C THR A 30 -5.22 0.34 1.07
N THR A 31 -4.30 -0.11 0.20
CA THR A 31 -3.98 -1.53 0.07
C THR A 31 -2.77 -1.95 0.90
N ILE A 32 -1.73 -1.12 0.97
CA ILE A 32 -0.48 -1.38 1.71
C ILE A 32 -0.46 -0.54 2.99
N THR A 33 -1.36 -0.86 3.91
CA THR A 33 -1.44 -0.22 5.23
C THR A 33 -0.28 -0.65 6.13
N ILE A 34 0.15 0.22 7.05
CA ILE A 34 1.19 -0.07 8.04
C ILE A 34 0.91 -1.36 8.82
N GLU A 35 -0.34 -1.60 9.22
CA GLU A 35 -0.73 -2.81 9.95
C GLU A 35 -0.43 -4.11 9.18
N ARG A 36 -0.63 -4.09 7.85
CA ARG A 36 -0.34 -5.23 6.98
C ARG A 36 1.15 -5.44 6.82
N LEU A 37 1.91 -4.35 6.71
CA LEU A 37 3.38 -4.41 6.68
C LEU A 37 3.94 -4.98 7.99
N LYS A 38 3.43 -4.54 9.14
CA LYS A 38 3.79 -5.12 10.44
C LYS A 38 3.46 -6.62 10.52
N LYS A 39 2.26 -7.02 10.08
CA LYS A 39 1.88 -8.45 9.99
C LYS A 39 2.78 -9.27 9.06
N ARG A 40 3.43 -8.63 8.08
CA ARG A 40 4.41 -9.27 7.17
C ARG A 40 5.84 -9.28 7.71
N GLY A 41 6.09 -8.72 8.90
CA GLY A 41 7.41 -8.70 9.54
C GLY A 41 8.23 -7.44 9.26
N TYR A 42 7.66 -6.41 8.64
CA TYR A 42 8.35 -5.13 8.50
C TYR A 42 8.45 -4.42 9.85
N ILE A 43 9.67 -4.01 10.20
CA ILE A 43 9.94 -3.25 11.41
C ILE A 43 9.69 -1.76 11.13
N SER A 44 8.93 -1.11 12.00
CA SER A 44 8.77 0.34 11.94
C SER A 44 10.11 1.00 12.23
N LEU A 45 10.59 1.86 11.32
CA LEU A 45 11.82 2.62 11.54
C LEU A 45 11.74 3.51 12.78
N VAL A 46 10.55 4.00 13.13
CA VAL A 46 10.31 4.78 14.35
C VAL A 46 10.48 3.93 15.60
N GLU A 47 10.01 2.68 15.58
CA GLU A 47 10.18 1.74 16.69
C GLU A 47 11.64 1.31 16.81
N TYR A 48 12.32 1.11 15.68
CA TYR A 48 13.74 0.79 15.62
C TYR A 48 14.60 1.92 16.20
N TYR A 49 14.32 3.17 15.84
CA TYR A 49 15.07 4.33 16.31
C TYR A 49 14.87 4.62 17.80
N LYS A 50 13.68 4.33 18.35
CA LYS A 50 13.35 4.55 19.76
C LYS A 50 13.86 3.47 20.71
N ARG A 51 14.46 2.40 20.16
CA ARG A 51 15.07 1.31 20.91
C ARG A 51 16.53 1.64 21.20
#